data_AF-A0A6A4PWL3-F1
#
_entry.id   AF-A0A6A4PWL3-F1
#
_cell.length_a   1.000
_cell.length_b   1.000
_cell.length_c   1.000
_cell.angle_alpha   90.00
_cell.angle_beta   90.00
_cell.angle_gamma   90.00
#
_symmetry.space_group_name_H-M   'P 1'
#
loop_
_entity.id
_entity.type
_entity.pdbx_description
1 polymer ?
#
loop_
_entity_poly.entity_id
_entity_poly.type
_entity_poly.pdbx_seq_one_letter_code
_entity_poly.pdbx_strand_id
1 'polypeptide(L)'
;MYDLTHRIVTHYSYLFVCEHCGYHLKMSSSDRIELLIDSGTWNPMDEDMVSLDPIEFHSEEEPYKDRIDSYQRKIGLTEAVQTGTGQLNGIPLAIGIMDFQFMGGSMGSVVGEKITRLVEYAKYIQLCIK
;
A
#
# COMPACT_ATOMS: atom_id res chain seq x y z
N MET A 1 -17.46 -32.70 16.04
CA MET A 1 -16.00 -32.88 16.19
C MET A 1 -15.33 -31.77 15.41
N TYR A 2 -15.08 -30.70 16.15
CA TYR A 2 -14.32 -29.46 15.92
C TYR A 2 -14.16 -28.90 14.50
N ASP A 3 -14.82 -27.75 14.36
CA ASP A 3 -14.86 -26.79 13.25
C ASP A 3 -13.47 -26.23 12.91
N LEU A 4 -13.12 -26.27 11.62
CA LEU A 4 -11.83 -25.83 11.04
C LEU A 4 -11.76 -24.32 10.77
N THR A 5 -12.71 -23.53 11.28
CA THR A 5 -12.72 -22.06 11.20
C THR A 5 -11.87 -21.36 12.28
N HIS A 6 -11.20 -22.10 13.17
CA HIS A 6 -10.27 -21.57 14.18
C HIS A 6 -8.83 -21.39 13.67
N ARG A 7 -8.64 -20.87 12.45
CA ARG A 7 -7.35 -20.27 12.08
C ARG A 7 -7.22 -18.92 12.79
N ILE A 8 -6.59 -18.93 13.97
CA ILE A 8 -5.86 -17.80 14.58
C ILE A 8 -6.78 -16.64 15.02
N VAL A 9 -7.69 -16.92 15.96
CA VAL A 9 -8.52 -15.91 16.64
C VAL A 9 -7.91 -15.60 18.01
N THR A 10 -6.90 -14.73 18.06
CA THR A 10 -6.51 -13.98 19.27
C THR A 10 -5.80 -12.69 18.85
N HIS A 11 -6.49 -11.54 18.94
CA HIS A 11 -6.01 -10.17 18.67
C HIS A 11 -6.08 -9.58 17.23
N TYR A 12 -7.02 -9.98 16.37
CA TYR A 12 -7.41 -9.12 15.24
C TYR A 12 -8.72 -8.41 15.58
N SER A 13 -8.56 -7.17 16.01
CA SER A 13 -9.64 -6.26 16.32
C SER A 13 -10.28 -5.69 15.05
N TYR A 14 -11.60 -5.51 15.05
CA TYR A 14 -12.35 -4.88 13.95
C TYR A 14 -11.61 -3.64 13.39
N LEU A 15 -11.36 -3.62 12.07
CA LEU A 15 -10.68 -2.52 11.36
C LEU A 15 -9.27 -2.15 11.87
N PHE A 16 -8.52 -3.10 12.43
CA PHE A 16 -7.19 -2.87 13.00
C PHE A 16 -7.20 -1.87 14.19
N VAL A 17 -8.28 -1.86 14.99
CA VAL A 17 -8.41 -0.98 16.18
C VAL A 17 -8.51 -1.80 17.46
N CYS A 18 -7.48 -1.81 18.31
CA CYS A 18 -7.45 -2.61 19.54
C CYS A 18 -8.74 -2.45 20.38
N GLU A 19 -9.47 -3.54 20.60
CA GLU A 19 -10.78 -3.51 21.28
C GLU A 19 -10.71 -3.09 22.75
N HIS A 20 -9.53 -3.20 23.37
CA HIS A 20 -9.34 -2.85 24.77
C HIS A 20 -9.03 -1.36 24.99
N CYS A 21 -8.33 -0.72 24.06
CA CYS A 21 -7.83 0.66 24.25
C CYS A 21 -8.12 1.62 23.09
N GLY A 22 -8.71 1.14 22.00
CA GLY A 22 -9.01 1.95 20.80
C GLY A 22 -7.77 2.34 19.98
N TYR A 23 -6.60 1.77 20.27
CA TYR A 23 -5.37 2.09 19.54
C TYR A 23 -5.39 1.54 18.10
N HIS A 24 -5.03 2.38 17.13
CA HIS A 24 -4.93 2.00 15.72
C HIS A 24 -3.63 1.21 15.46
N LEU A 25 -3.79 -0.06 15.12
CA LEU A 25 -2.70 -0.96 14.74
C LEU A 25 -2.23 -0.66 13.32
N LYS A 26 -1.00 -1.12 13.01
CA LYS A 26 -0.46 -1.04 11.65
C LYS A 26 -1.28 -1.93 10.73
N MET A 27 -1.63 -1.39 9.56
CA MET A 27 -2.39 -2.05 8.51
C MET A 27 -1.57 -1.96 7.23
N SER A 28 -1.47 -3.06 6.47
CA SER A 28 -0.79 -3.00 5.17
C SER A 28 -1.64 -2.19 4.18
N SER A 29 -1.00 -1.71 3.11
CA SER A 29 -1.71 -1.05 2.02
C SER A 29 -2.72 -1.99 1.35
N SER A 30 -2.41 -3.27 1.21
CA SER A 30 -3.32 -4.29 0.66
C SER A 30 -4.56 -4.52 1.53
N ASP A 31 -4.38 -4.65 2.85
CA ASP A 31 -5.51 -4.77 3.79
C ASP A 31 -6.41 -3.53 3.72
N ARG A 32 -5.82 -2.34 3.53
CA ARG A 32 -6.57 -1.09 3.40
C ARG A 32 -7.35 -1.00 2.09
N ILE A 33 -6.80 -1.52 0.99
CA ILE A 33 -7.50 -1.62 -0.31
C ILE A 33 -8.70 -2.56 -0.16
N GLU A 34 -8.49 -3.77 0.38
CA GLU A 34 -9.58 -4.74 0.60
C GLU A 34 -10.68 -4.18 1.51
N LEU A 35 -10.29 -3.37 2.49
CA LEU A 35 -11.23 -2.74 3.41
C LEU A 35 -12.06 -1.61 2.76
N LEU A 36 -11.45 -0.78 1.92
CA LEU A 36 -12.09 0.44 1.38
C LEU A 36 -12.72 0.24 0.01
N ILE A 37 -12.14 -0.60 -0.84
CA ILE A 37 -12.53 -0.73 -2.24
C ILE A 37 -13.51 -1.88 -2.39
N ASP A 38 -14.61 -1.61 -3.08
CA ASP A 38 -15.65 -2.59 -3.37
C ASP A 38 -15.02 -3.81 -4.09
N SER A 39 -15.34 -5.00 -3.59
CA SER A 39 -14.78 -6.26 -4.08
C SER A 39 -14.90 -6.39 -5.61
N GLY A 40 -13.78 -6.70 -6.27
CA GLY A 40 -13.70 -6.89 -7.72
C GLY A 40 -13.63 -5.59 -8.54
N THR A 41 -13.54 -4.42 -7.90
CA THR A 41 -13.44 -3.14 -8.61
C THR A 41 -12.04 -2.54 -8.61
N TRP A 42 -11.12 -3.09 -7.81
CA TRP A 42 -9.73 -2.64 -7.74
C TRP A 42 -9.03 -2.81 -9.09
N ASN A 43 -8.49 -1.70 -9.60
CA ASN A 43 -7.72 -1.64 -10.82
C ASN A 43 -6.40 -0.90 -10.54
N PRO A 44 -5.32 -1.64 -10.26
CA PRO A 44 -4.04 -1.05 -9.88
C PRO A 44 -3.37 -0.32 -11.05
N MET A 45 -2.48 0.62 -10.73
CA MET A 45 -1.71 1.43 -11.67
C MET A 45 -0.22 1.35 -11.35
N ASP A 46 0.61 1.25 -12.40
CA ASP A 46 2.07 1.33 -12.32
C ASP A 46 2.69 0.31 -11.34
N GLU A 47 2.18 -0.93 -11.30
CA GLU A 47 2.63 -1.98 -10.37
C GLU A 47 4.10 -2.36 -10.59
N ASP A 48 4.55 -2.40 -11.84
CA ASP A 48 5.90 -2.82 -12.21
C ASP A 48 6.96 -1.70 -12.08
N MET A 49 6.57 -0.50 -11.62
CA MET A 49 7.49 0.62 -11.47
C MET A 49 8.38 0.42 -10.23
N VAL A 50 9.71 0.45 -10.43
CA VAL A 50 10.71 0.18 -9.39
C VAL A 50 11.75 1.30 -9.29
N SER A 51 12.21 1.55 -8.07
CA SER A 51 13.23 2.58 -7.79
C SER A 51 14.60 2.17 -8.32
N LEU A 52 15.34 3.15 -8.85
CA LEU A 52 16.75 3.01 -9.24
C LEU A 52 17.63 3.79 -8.26
N ASP A 53 18.93 3.48 -8.26
CA ASP A 53 19.94 4.18 -7.45
C ASP A 53 20.92 4.96 -8.35
N PRO A 54 20.52 6.12 -8.91
CA PRO A 54 21.35 6.87 -9.86
C PRO A 54 22.55 7.56 -9.23
N ILE A 55 22.57 7.69 -7.90
CA ILE A 55 23.66 8.34 -7.15
C ILE A 55 24.55 7.34 -6.42
N GLU A 56 24.32 6.04 -6.59
CA GLU A 56 25.04 4.96 -5.91
C GLU A 56 25.10 5.20 -4.39
N PHE A 57 23.94 5.40 -3.78
CA PHE A 57 23.87 5.76 -2.37
C PHE A 57 24.25 4.57 -1.48
N HIS A 58 25.30 4.75 -0.69
CA HIS A 58 25.75 3.81 0.31
C HIS A 58 25.48 4.37 1.71
N SER A 59 24.64 3.67 2.48
CA SER A 59 24.51 3.94 3.92
C SER A 59 25.61 3.24 4.71
N GLU A 60 25.74 3.56 6.01
CA GLU A 60 26.69 2.87 6.91
C GLU A 60 26.39 1.36 7.05
N GLU A 61 25.13 0.97 6.86
CA GLU A 61 24.65 -0.41 7.03
C GLU A 61 24.75 -1.21 5.71
N GLU A 62 24.16 -0.68 4.64
CA GLU A 62 24.06 -1.35 3.33
C GLU A 62 23.80 -0.38 2.15
N PRO A 63 24.12 -0.76 0.90
CA PRO A 63 23.74 -0.01 -0.30
C PRO A 63 22.22 0.17 -0.41
N TYR A 64 21.77 1.31 -0.93
CA TYR A 64 20.34 1.61 -1.08
C TYR A 64 19.60 0.57 -1.91
N LYS A 65 20.23 0.08 -2.98
CA LYS A 65 19.70 -0.99 -3.82
C LYS A 65 19.41 -2.27 -3.04
N ASP A 66 20.34 -2.70 -2.20
CA ASP A 66 20.18 -3.92 -1.39
C ASP A 66 19.05 -3.76 -0.36
N ARG A 67 18.90 -2.54 0.20
CA ARG A 67 17.77 -2.18 1.07
C ARG A 67 16.45 -2.34 0.34
N ILE A 68 16.29 -1.71 -0.83
CA ILE A 68 15.07 -1.81 -1.62
C ILE A 68 14.74 -3.27 -1.92
N ASP A 69 15.71 -4.03 -2.44
CA ASP A 69 15.52 -5.43 -2.82
C ASP A 69 15.10 -6.31 -1.62
N SER A 70 15.61 -6.00 -0.42
CA SER A 70 15.22 -6.66 0.83
C SER A 70 13.76 -6.36 1.21
N TYR A 71 13.35 -5.09 1.17
CA TYR A 71 11.97 -4.69 1.48
C TYR A 71 10.96 -5.20 0.45
N GLN A 72 11.29 -5.14 -0.85
CA GLN A 72 10.45 -5.69 -1.92
C GLN A 72 10.18 -7.17 -1.71
N ARG A 73 11.22 -7.98 -1.40
CA ARG A 73 11.05 -9.41 -1.10
C ARG A 73 10.25 -9.66 0.17
N LYS A 74 10.44 -8.84 1.20
CA LYS A 74 9.78 -9.00 2.50
C LYS A 74 8.28 -8.67 2.43
N ILE A 75 7.92 -7.63 1.69
CA ILE A 75 6.57 -7.06 1.70
C ILE A 75 5.77 -7.51 0.47
N GLY A 76 6.44 -7.83 -0.63
CA GLY A 76 5.80 -8.20 -1.89
C GLY A 76 5.30 -7.01 -2.72
N LEU A 77 5.71 -5.78 -2.36
CA LEU A 77 5.40 -4.56 -3.11
C LEU A 77 6.64 -4.04 -3.82
N THR A 78 6.47 -3.34 -4.93
CA THR A 78 7.57 -2.73 -5.69
C THR A 78 8.03 -1.40 -5.10
N GLU A 79 7.17 -0.70 -4.37
CA GLU A 79 7.49 0.55 -3.67
C GLU A 79 6.56 0.80 -2.47
N ALA A 80 6.82 1.88 -1.73
CA ALA A 80 6.06 2.29 -0.55
C ALA A 80 4.67 2.86 -0.81
N VAL A 81 4.14 2.76 -2.04
CA VAL A 81 2.78 3.21 -2.38
C VAL A 81 2.12 2.29 -3.39
N GLN A 82 0.87 1.94 -3.12
CA GLN A 82 -0.06 1.34 -4.09
C GLN A 82 -1.00 2.43 -4.60
N THR A 83 -1.17 2.50 -5.92
CA THR A 83 -2.02 3.50 -6.59
C THR A 83 -2.95 2.77 -7.55
N GLY A 84 -4.18 3.25 -7.70
CA GLY A 84 -5.14 2.64 -8.61
C GLY A 84 -6.50 3.32 -8.58
N THR A 85 -7.43 2.72 -9.31
CA THR A 85 -8.85 3.09 -9.27
C THR A 85 -9.70 1.99 -8.68
N GLY A 86 -10.89 2.35 -8.25
CA GLY A 86 -11.88 1.41 -7.74
C GLY A 86 -13.20 2.10 -7.47
N GLN A 87 -14.10 1.39 -6.79
CA GLN A 87 -15.35 1.95 -6.30
C GLN A 87 -15.39 1.88 -4.77
N LEU A 88 -15.99 2.88 -4.15
CA LEU A 88 -16.34 2.87 -2.72
C LEU A 88 -17.84 3.10 -2.62
N ASN A 89 -18.59 2.08 -2.19
CA ASN A 89 -20.05 2.11 -2.18
C ASN A 89 -20.65 2.46 -3.55
N GLY A 90 -20.09 1.92 -4.63
CA GLY A 90 -20.47 2.17 -6.02
C GLY A 90 -20.02 3.52 -6.59
N ILE A 91 -19.29 4.34 -5.82
CA ILE A 91 -18.79 5.63 -6.28
C ILE A 91 -17.37 5.44 -6.83
N PRO A 92 -17.11 5.71 -8.12
CA PRO A 92 -15.79 5.54 -8.70
C PRO A 92 -14.82 6.59 -8.14
N LEU A 93 -13.59 6.16 -7.83
CA LEU A 93 -12.53 7.02 -7.31
C LEU A 93 -11.14 6.51 -7.71
N ALA A 94 -10.17 7.42 -7.60
CA ALA A 94 -8.75 7.12 -7.64
C ALA A 94 -8.21 7.16 -6.21
N ILE A 95 -7.32 6.23 -5.86
CA ILE A 95 -6.77 6.13 -4.49
C ILE A 95 -5.29 5.81 -4.50
N GLY A 96 -4.56 6.46 -3.58
CA GLY A 96 -3.15 6.19 -3.32
C GLY A 96 -2.94 5.82 -1.85
N ILE A 97 -2.45 4.61 -1.58
CA ILE A 97 -2.24 4.11 -0.22
C ILE A 97 -0.75 3.87 0.01
N MET A 98 -0.17 4.67 0.90
CA MET A 98 1.20 4.52 1.37
C MET A 98 1.33 3.31 2.31
N ASP A 99 2.42 2.57 2.20
CA ASP A 99 2.75 1.44 3.08
C ASP A 99 3.94 1.74 3.98
N PHE A 100 3.68 1.95 5.26
CA PHE A 100 4.72 2.27 6.24
C PHE A 100 5.65 1.09 6.55
N GLN A 101 5.26 -0.13 6.17
CA GLN A 101 6.15 -1.29 6.32
C GLN A 101 7.33 -1.19 5.34
N PHE A 102 7.14 -0.54 4.19
CA PHE A 102 8.16 -0.34 3.17
C PHE A 102 9.01 0.89 3.47
N MET A 103 10.19 0.68 4.05
CA MET A 103 11.14 1.76 4.39
C MET A 103 10.50 2.95 5.14
N GLY A 104 9.51 2.68 6.00
CA GLY A 104 8.80 3.74 6.74
C GLY A 104 7.91 4.64 5.87
N GLY A 105 7.49 4.21 4.69
CA GLY A 105 6.68 5.04 3.80
C GLY A 105 7.46 6.18 3.16
N SER A 106 8.78 6.02 2.99
CA SER A 106 9.65 7.07 2.45
C SER A 106 9.26 7.45 1.02
N MET A 107 9.17 8.75 0.72
CA MET A 107 8.81 9.24 -0.61
C MET A 107 10.04 9.35 -1.53
N GLY A 108 10.37 8.26 -2.22
CA GLY A 108 11.36 8.26 -3.30
C GLY A 108 10.80 8.78 -4.64
N SER A 109 11.63 8.74 -5.68
CA SER A 109 11.25 9.16 -7.04
C SER A 109 10.04 8.40 -7.58
N VAL A 110 9.99 7.08 -7.38
CA VAL A 110 8.87 6.22 -7.84
C VAL A 110 7.59 6.51 -7.08
N VAL A 111 7.65 6.72 -5.76
CA VAL A 111 6.47 7.10 -4.97
C VAL A 111 5.87 8.41 -5.50
N GLY A 112 6.72 9.42 -5.73
CA GLY A 112 6.30 10.70 -6.27
C GLY A 112 5.69 10.58 -7.67
N GLU A 113 6.30 9.78 -8.54
CA GLU A 113 5.82 9.51 -9.90
C GLU A 113 4.45 8.81 -9.89
N LYS A 114 4.29 7.74 -9.10
CA LYS A 114 3.02 7.00 -8.98
C LYS A 114 1.88 7.90 -8.48
N ILE A 115 2.14 8.72 -7.46
CA ILE A 115 1.15 9.69 -6.95
C ILE A 115 0.81 10.73 -8.02
N THR A 116 1.81 11.25 -8.72
CA THR A 116 1.59 12.26 -9.78
C THR A 116 0.74 11.69 -10.91
N ARG A 117 1.07 10.49 -11.40
CA ARG A 117 0.29 9.79 -12.43
C ARG A 117 -1.14 9.52 -12.01
N LEU A 118 -1.35 9.09 -10.76
CA LEU A 118 -2.69 8.91 -10.21
C LEU A 118 -3.50 10.20 -10.26
N VAL A 119 -2.92 11.32 -9.81
CA VAL A 119 -3.58 12.62 -9.77
C VAL A 119 -3.90 13.12 -11.19
N GLU A 120 -2.95 13.02 -12.11
CA GLU A 120 -3.13 13.41 -13.50
C GLU A 120 -4.19 12.57 -14.21
N TYR A 121 -4.16 11.25 -13.99
CA TYR A 121 -5.16 10.34 -14.51
C TYR A 121 -6.55 10.66 -13.95
N ALA A 122 -6.68 10.77 -12.63
CA ALA A 122 -7.94 11.09 -11.96
C ALA A 122 -8.52 12.43 -12.44
N LYS A 123 -7.67 13.44 -12.67
CA LYS A 123 -8.08 14.72 -13.26
C LYS A 123 -8.63 14.53 -14.68
N TYR A 124 -7.97 13.73 -15.51
CA TYR A 124 -8.39 13.48 -16.89
C TYR A 124 -9.75 12.78 -16.98
N ILE A 125 -9.98 11.76 -16.13
CA ILE A 125 -11.24 11.00 -16.10
C ILE A 125 -12.26 11.48 -15.05
N GLN A 126 -12.01 12.65 -14.44
CA GLN A 126 -12.89 13.32 -13.47
C GLN A 126 -13.28 12.46 -12.25
N LEU A 127 -12.32 11.70 -11.70
CA LEU A 127 -12.49 10.98 -10.44
C LEU A 127 -12.07 11.82 -9.23
N CYS A 128 -12.74 11.58 -8.10
CA CYS A 128 -12.25 12.04 -6.82
C CYS A 128 -10.99 11.27 -6.42
N ILE A 129 -10.05 11.94 -5.75
CA ILE A 129 -8.80 11.34 -5.26
C ILE A 129 -8.89 11.13 -3.74
N LYS A 130 -8.43 9.96 -3.27
CA LYS A 130 -8.35 9.61 -1.84
C LYS A 130 -7.01 9.03 -1.42
#